data_AF-A0A520BJI5-F1
#
_entry.id   AF-A0A520BJI5-F1
#
_cell.length_a   1.000
_cell.length_b   1.000
_cell.length_c   1.000
_cell.angle_alpha   90.00
_cell.angle_beta   90.00
_cell.angle_gamma   90.00
#
_symmetry.space_group_name_H-M   'P 1'
#
loop_
_entity.id
_entity.type
_entity.pdbx_description
1 polymer ?
#
loop_
_entity_poly.entity_id
_entity_poly.type
_entity_poly.pdbx_seq_one_letter_code
_entity_poly.pdbx_strand_id
1 'polypeptide(L)'
;MKVNGVNRFYILIAFLLVIWICYKIFSFKAWERYDYVATVTAPETYPIAISDAYFITLDDDLQSIYSEDVDNFNSTWQNNYTTSTDAKSARLPEKLVLGYFSYRDKLFYRDTLEIPHEKVRKIFESANKNKQLLVLSQ
;
A
#
# COMPACT_ATOMS: atom_id res chain seq x y z
N MET A 1 -43.72 -11.33 27.37
CA MET A 1 -43.02 -12.64 27.33
C MET A 1 -41.92 -12.67 28.38
N LYS A 2 -41.91 -13.64 29.29
CA LYS A 2 -40.80 -13.82 30.25
C LYS A 2 -39.57 -14.29 29.48
N VAL A 3 -38.43 -13.65 29.68
CA VAL A 3 -37.16 -14.07 29.07
C VAL A 3 -36.61 -15.22 29.90
N ASN A 4 -36.67 -16.43 29.37
CA ASN A 4 -36.19 -17.65 30.02
C ASN A 4 -34.65 -17.68 30.02
N GLY A 5 -34.03 -18.48 30.91
CA GLY A 5 -32.57 -18.53 31.05
C GLY A 5 -31.83 -18.80 29.74
N VAL A 6 -32.40 -19.64 28.88
CA VAL A 6 -31.89 -19.93 27.53
C VAL A 6 -31.92 -18.70 26.62
N ASN A 7 -33.01 -17.90 26.63
CA ASN A 7 -33.08 -16.67 25.84
C ASN A 7 -32.07 -15.62 26.35
N ARG A 8 -31.80 -15.55 27.65
CA ARG A 8 -30.76 -14.66 28.20
C ARG A 8 -29.36 -15.04 27.71
N PHE A 9 -29.07 -16.34 27.62
CA PHE A 9 -27.81 -16.84 27.08
C PHE A 9 -27.64 -16.49 25.60
N TYR A 10 -28.68 -16.69 24.77
CA TYR A 10 -28.65 -16.29 23.36
C TYR A 10 -28.45 -14.78 23.17
N ILE A 11 -29.11 -13.95 23.99
CA ILE A 11 -28.92 -12.49 23.95
C ILE A 11 -27.47 -12.11 24.30
N LEU A 12 -26.86 -12.77 25.29
CA LEU A 12 -25.48 -12.52 25.68
C LEU A 12 -24.51 -12.89 24.55
N ILE A 13 -24.67 -14.06 23.92
CA ILE A 13 -23.85 -14.46 22.77
C ILE A 13 -24.03 -13.47 21.61
N ALA A 14 -25.26 -13.11 21.28
CA ALA A 14 -25.53 -12.13 20.22
C ALA A 14 -24.83 -10.80 20.51
N PHE A 15 -24.86 -10.33 21.75
CA PHE A 15 -24.16 -9.11 22.16
C PHE A 15 -22.64 -9.22 22.01
N LEU A 16 -22.04 -10.34 22.41
CA LEU A 16 -20.61 -10.59 22.22
C LEU A 16 -20.21 -10.62 20.73
N LEU A 17 -21.05 -11.24 19.88
CA LEU A 17 -20.82 -11.25 18.43
C LEU A 17 -20.90 -9.84 17.83
N VAL A 18 -21.86 -9.02 18.26
CA VAL A 18 -21.96 -7.62 17.82
C VAL A 18 -20.71 -6.83 18.21
N ILE A 19 -20.25 -6.96 19.47
CA ILE A 19 -19.01 -6.31 19.92
C ILE A 19 -17.83 -6.76 19.06
N TRP A 20 -17.71 -8.06 18.78
CA TRP A 20 -16.62 -8.60 17.99
C TRP A 20 -16.66 -8.11 16.53
N ILE A 21 -17.84 -8.01 15.93
CA ILE A 21 -18.02 -7.44 14.59
C ILE A 21 -17.62 -5.97 14.57
N CYS A 22 -18.08 -5.18 15.54
CA CYS A 22 -17.67 -3.77 15.66
C CYS A 22 -16.16 -3.65 15.80
N TYR A 23 -15.54 -4.43 16.69
CA TYR A 23 -14.09 -4.48 16.86
C TYR A 23 -13.37 -4.79 15.54
N LYS A 24 -13.83 -5.81 14.80
CA LYS A 24 -13.25 -6.18 13.50
C LYS A 24 -13.34 -5.05 12.48
N ILE A 25 -14.47 -4.36 12.39
CA ILE A 25 -14.66 -3.23 11.46
C ILE A 25 -13.71 -2.08 11.80
N PHE A 26 -13.63 -1.69 13.08
CA PHE A 26 -12.74 -0.61 13.52
C PHE A 26 -11.26 -0.96 13.38
N SER A 27 -10.88 -2.22 13.59
CA SER A 27 -9.50 -2.68 13.43
C SER A 27 -9.09 -2.80 11.96
N PHE A 28 -9.97 -3.28 11.08
CA PHE A 28 -9.64 -3.51 9.67
C PHE A 28 -9.53 -2.21 8.85
N LYS A 29 -10.28 -1.17 9.25
CA LYS A 29 -10.31 0.17 8.62
C LYS A 29 -10.45 0.14 7.09
N ALA A 30 -11.54 -0.46 6.60
CA ALA A 30 -11.79 -0.60 5.16
C ALA A 30 -11.79 0.74 4.39
N TRP A 31 -12.17 1.84 5.05
CA TRP A 31 -12.24 3.19 4.46
C TRP A 31 -10.87 3.88 4.27
N GLU A 32 -9.79 3.31 4.80
CA GLU A 32 -8.40 3.82 4.67
C GLU A 32 -7.54 2.91 3.78
N ARG A 33 -8.16 2.11 2.91
CA ARG A 33 -7.48 1.18 2.00
C ARG A 33 -7.63 1.63 0.55
N TYR A 34 -6.56 1.45 -0.22
CA TYR A 34 -6.41 1.94 -1.59
C TYR A 34 -5.79 0.85 -2.46
N ASP A 35 -6.18 0.82 -3.73
CA ASP A 35 -5.54 0.00 -4.76
C ASP A 35 -4.44 0.83 -5.42
N TYR A 36 -3.18 0.47 -5.18
CA TYR A 36 -2.03 1.16 -5.73
C TYR A 36 -0.88 0.20 -6.01
N VAL A 37 0.00 0.62 -6.91
CA VAL A 37 1.25 -0.06 -7.24
C VAL A 37 2.34 0.98 -7.32
N ALA A 38 3.55 0.63 -6.89
CA ALA A 38 4.73 1.45 -7.06
C ALA A 38 5.71 0.76 -8.00
N THR A 39 6.34 1.57 -8.84
CA THR A 39 7.36 1.15 -9.80
C THR A 39 8.48 2.16 -9.77
N VAL A 40 9.70 1.71 -10.07
CA VAL A 40 10.82 2.63 -10.31
C VAL A 40 11.06 2.71 -11.80
N THR A 41 11.18 3.94 -12.31
CA THR A 41 11.51 4.19 -13.72
C THR A 41 12.65 5.20 -13.79
N ALA A 42 13.57 4.99 -14.72
CA ALA A 42 14.67 5.89 -15.00
C ALA A 42 15.01 5.82 -16.50
N PRO A 43 15.66 6.85 -17.07
CA PRO A 43 16.26 6.73 -18.39
C PRO A 43 17.25 5.56 -18.44
N GLU A 44 17.30 4.87 -19.57
CA GLU A 44 18.24 3.75 -19.83
C GLU A 44 19.70 4.11 -19.49
N THR A 45 20.09 5.35 -19.72
CA THR A 45 21.46 5.84 -19.50
C THR A 45 21.67 6.47 -18.12
N TYR A 46 20.70 6.36 -17.21
CA TYR A 46 20.79 6.99 -15.90
C TYR A 46 21.81 6.24 -15.03
N PRO A 47 22.84 6.91 -14.49
CA PRO A 47 24.01 6.24 -13.92
C PRO A 47 23.79 5.83 -12.46
N ILE A 48 22.75 5.02 -12.19
CA ILE A 48 22.49 4.44 -10.87
C ILE A 48 22.20 2.93 -10.98
N ALA A 49 22.49 2.18 -9.92
CA ALA A 49 21.99 0.82 -9.71
C ALA A 49 21.24 0.77 -8.38
N ILE A 50 20.01 0.27 -8.36
CA ILE A 50 19.18 0.22 -7.16
C ILE A 50 19.61 -0.99 -6.34
N SER A 51 19.91 -0.77 -5.05
CA SER A 51 20.20 -1.86 -4.11
C SER A 51 18.96 -2.24 -3.30
N ASP A 52 18.15 -1.24 -2.95
CA ASP A 52 16.98 -1.38 -2.09
C ASP A 52 15.87 -0.45 -2.57
N ALA A 53 14.67 -0.98 -2.79
CA ALA A 53 13.47 -0.19 -3.01
C ALA A 53 12.27 -0.90 -2.37
N TYR A 54 11.78 -0.40 -1.25
CA TYR A 54 10.63 -0.98 -0.57
C TYR A 54 9.90 0.04 0.29
N PHE A 55 8.63 -0.23 0.56
CA PHE A 55 7.86 0.50 1.53
C PHE A 55 7.92 -0.15 2.92
N ILE A 56 7.91 0.69 3.95
CA ILE A 56 7.60 0.29 5.32
C ILE A 56 6.10 0.59 5.54
N THR A 57 5.35 -0.44 5.89
CA THR A 57 3.89 -0.34 6.10
C THR A 57 3.56 -0.07 7.58
N LEU A 58 2.29 0.26 7.85
CA LEU A 58 1.78 0.52 9.21
C LEU A 58 1.93 -0.68 10.17
N ASP A 59 2.00 -1.90 9.64
CA ASP A 59 2.16 -3.12 10.43
C ASP A 59 3.65 -3.53 10.54
N ASP A 60 4.58 -2.64 10.16
CA ASP A 60 6.03 -2.86 10.06
C ASP A 60 6.44 -3.96 9.07
N ASP A 61 5.52 -4.36 8.19
CA ASP A 61 5.80 -5.25 7.06
C ASP A 61 6.49 -4.47 5.93
N LEU A 62 7.36 -5.17 5.20
CA LEU A 62 8.10 -4.64 4.05
C LEU A 62 7.40 -5.01 2.74
N GLN A 63 7.11 -4.01 1.91
CA GLN A 63 6.58 -4.22 0.56
C GLN A 63 7.62 -3.84 -0.48
N SER A 64 8.19 -4.84 -1.17
CA SER A 64 9.18 -4.62 -2.22
C SER A 64 8.60 -3.87 -3.42
N ILE A 65 9.41 -2.99 -4.01
CA ILE A 65 9.06 -2.25 -5.23
C ILE A 65 9.83 -2.87 -6.40
N TYR A 66 9.15 -3.07 -7.52
CA TYR A 66 9.80 -3.58 -8.72
C TYR A 66 10.81 -2.58 -9.29
N SER A 67 12.09 -2.96 -9.30
CA SER A 67 13.23 -2.14 -9.76
C SER A 67 14.09 -2.80 -10.84
N GLU A 68 13.80 -4.06 -11.21
CA GLU A 68 14.65 -4.90 -12.07
C GLU A 68 14.94 -4.27 -13.45
N ASP A 69 13.98 -3.54 -14.01
CA ASP A 69 14.16 -2.80 -15.27
C ASP A 69 15.26 -1.74 -15.16
N VAL A 70 15.36 -1.05 -14.02
CA VAL A 70 16.37 -0.01 -13.79
C VAL A 70 17.74 -0.64 -13.60
N ASP A 71 17.82 -1.72 -12.84
CA ASP A 71 19.09 -2.41 -12.54
C ASP A 71 19.76 -3.00 -13.77
N ASN A 72 18.95 -3.44 -14.74
CA ASN A 72 19.42 -3.97 -16.01
C ASN A 72 19.63 -2.90 -17.09
N PHE A 73 19.49 -1.62 -16.77
CA PHE A 73 19.51 -0.52 -17.74
C PHE A 73 18.54 -0.76 -18.92
N ASN A 74 17.38 -1.35 -18.64
CA ASN A 74 16.32 -1.60 -19.63
C ASN A 74 15.07 -0.75 -19.35
N SER A 75 15.12 0.10 -18.31
CA SER A 75 14.03 0.99 -17.94
C SER A 75 13.83 2.07 -19.00
N THR A 76 12.58 2.24 -19.40
CA THR A 76 12.14 3.33 -20.25
C THR A 76 11.10 4.16 -19.50
N TRP A 77 10.91 5.42 -19.92
CA TRP A 77 9.76 6.18 -19.46
C TRP A 77 8.49 5.44 -19.88
N GLN A 78 7.58 5.18 -18.93
CA GLN A 78 6.25 4.60 -19.15
C GLN A 78 6.15 3.08 -19.39
N ASN A 79 7.10 2.25 -18.91
CA ASN A 79 6.80 0.81 -18.82
C ASN A 79 5.75 0.57 -17.73
N ASN A 80 4.47 0.58 -18.13
CA ASN A 80 3.30 0.71 -17.26
C ASN A 80 2.70 -0.62 -16.78
N TYR A 81 3.38 -1.74 -16.95
CA TYR A 81 2.79 -3.05 -16.69
C TYR A 81 3.52 -3.81 -15.60
N THR A 82 3.58 -3.23 -14.41
CA THR A 82 3.81 -4.05 -13.22
C THR A 82 2.45 -4.48 -12.69
N THR A 83 2.17 -5.77 -12.77
CA THR A 83 1.02 -6.35 -12.09
C THR A 83 1.25 -6.20 -10.59
N SER A 84 0.30 -5.63 -9.85
CA SER A 84 0.32 -5.78 -8.39
C SER A 84 0.35 -7.27 -8.09
N THR A 85 1.41 -7.78 -7.46
CA THR A 85 1.35 -9.12 -6.86
C THR A 85 0.29 -9.18 -5.76
N ASP A 86 -0.08 -8.03 -5.20
CA ASP A 86 -1.12 -7.87 -4.20
C ASP A 86 -2.43 -7.40 -4.85
N ALA A 87 -3.31 -8.33 -5.20
CA ALA A 87 -4.68 -8.05 -5.67
C ALA A 87 -5.61 -7.50 -4.55
N LYS A 88 -5.05 -6.93 -3.47
CA LYS A 88 -5.80 -6.52 -2.27
C LYS A 88 -5.52 -5.07 -1.93
N SER A 89 -6.59 -4.31 -1.70
CA SER A 89 -6.49 -2.93 -1.22
C SER A 89 -5.72 -2.84 0.09
N ALA A 90 -4.65 -2.04 0.08
CA ALA A 90 -3.73 -1.86 1.20
C ALA A 90 -3.87 -0.47 1.80
N ARG A 91 -3.48 -0.29 3.07
CA ARG A 91 -3.32 1.05 3.64
C ARG A 91 -2.07 1.68 3.03
N LEU A 92 -2.02 3.01 2.99
CA LEU A 92 -0.83 3.70 2.49
C LEU A 92 0.40 3.34 3.35
N PRO A 93 1.57 3.19 2.72
CA PRO A 93 2.80 2.92 3.45
C PRO A 93 3.26 4.17 4.21
N GLU A 94 3.97 3.98 5.32
CA GLU A 94 4.47 5.08 6.13
C GLU A 94 5.70 5.75 5.49
N LYS A 95 6.62 4.92 5.00
CA LYS A 95 7.94 5.35 4.51
C LYS A 95 8.35 4.59 3.26
N LEU A 96 9.14 5.23 2.41
CA LEU A 96 9.86 4.64 1.29
C LEU A 96 11.33 4.53 1.66
N VAL A 97 11.89 3.33 1.60
CA VAL A 97 13.33 3.14 1.67
C VAL A 97 13.86 3.02 0.24
N LEU A 98 14.86 3.83 -0.07
CA LEU A 98 15.57 3.81 -1.33
C LEU A 98 17.07 3.75 -1.07
N GLY A 99 17.72 2.70 -1.59
CA GLY A 99 19.15 2.51 -1.62
C GLY A 99 19.61 2.38 -3.06
N TYR A 100 20.66 3.10 -3.45
CA TYR A 100 21.25 3.00 -4.77
C TYR A 100 22.75 3.31 -4.76
N PHE A 101 23.47 2.72 -5.71
CA PHE A 101 24.82 3.11 -6.04
C PHE A 101 24.82 4.14 -7.16
N SER A 102 25.54 5.25 -7.00
CA SER A 102 25.76 6.23 -8.07
C SER A 102 27.07 5.92 -8.80
N TYR A 103 26.99 5.60 -10.09
CA TYR A 103 28.19 5.42 -10.91
C TYR A 103 28.94 6.73 -11.17
N ARG A 104 28.22 7.87 -11.10
CA ARG A 104 28.83 9.20 -11.26
C ARG A 104 29.72 9.54 -10.07
N ASP A 105 29.21 9.34 -8.86
CA ASP A 105 29.89 9.75 -7.63
C ASP A 105 30.74 8.62 -7.04
N LYS A 106 30.53 7.37 -7.50
CA LYS A 106 31.13 6.13 -7.00
C LYS A 106 30.85 5.89 -5.51
N LEU A 107 29.63 6.23 -5.07
CA LEU A 107 29.19 6.12 -3.68
C LEU A 107 27.83 5.43 -3.58
N PHE A 108 27.60 4.78 -2.44
CA PHE A 108 26.30 4.26 -2.05
C PHE A 108 25.51 5.32 -1.29
N TYR A 109 24.26 5.52 -1.70
CA TYR A 109 23.31 6.38 -1.04
C TYR A 109 22.15 5.53 -0.53
N ARG A 110 21.65 5.88 0.65
CA ARG A 110 20.45 5.27 1.21
C ARG A 110 19.69 6.31 1.99
N ASP A 111 18.39 6.37 1.75
CA ASP A 111 17.51 7.25 2.48
C ASP A 111 16.19 6.55 2.82
N THR A 112 15.52 7.08 3.84
CA THR A 112 14.17 6.68 4.25
C THR A 112 13.29 7.91 4.22
N LEU A 113 12.43 7.98 3.22
CA LEU A 113 11.59 9.12 2.91
C LEU A 113 10.20 8.94 3.51
N GLU A 114 9.70 9.96 4.18
CA GLU A 114 8.30 9.96 4.63
C GLU A 114 7.35 10.08 3.45
N ILE A 115 6.30 9.25 3.44
CA ILE A 115 5.26 9.36 2.42
C ILE A 115 4.39 10.58 2.75
N PRO A 116 4.13 11.48 1.78
CA PRO A 116 3.25 12.63 1.99
C PRO A 116 1.78 12.20 1.97
N HIS A 117 1.35 11.51 3.03
CA HIS A 117 0.04 10.88 3.17
C HIS A 117 -1.13 11.79 2.80
N GLU A 118 -1.10 13.05 3.24
CA GLU A 118 -2.16 14.01 2.93
C GLU A 118 -2.29 14.29 1.44
N LYS A 119 -1.17 14.38 0.72
CA LYS A 119 -1.17 14.62 -0.73
C LYS A 119 -1.71 13.40 -1.46
N VAL A 120 -1.24 12.21 -1.09
CA VAL A 120 -1.69 10.94 -1.70
C VAL A 120 -3.18 10.75 -1.46
N ARG A 121 -3.67 10.94 -0.23
CA ARG A 121 -5.09 10.84 0.11
C ARG A 121 -5.94 11.82 -0.70
N LYS A 122 -5.52 13.08 -0.83
CA LYS A 122 -6.22 14.09 -1.65
C LYS A 122 -6.30 13.68 -3.12
N ILE A 123 -5.28 13.01 -3.66
CA ILE A 123 -5.31 12.49 -5.04
C ILE A 123 -6.42 11.45 -5.20
N PHE A 124 -6.50 10.46 -4.30
CA PHE A 124 -7.55 9.45 -4.32
C PHE A 124 -8.95 10.04 -4.11
N GLU A 125 -9.10 10.95 -3.13
CA GLU A 125 -10.36 11.65 -2.87
C GLU A 125 -10.84 12.44 -4.10
N SER A 126 -9.92 13.16 -4.77
CA SER A 126 -10.19 13.90 -6.01
C SER A 126 -10.58 12.96 -7.15
N ALA A 127 -9.83 11.88 -7.36
CA ALA A 127 -10.13 10.89 -8.39
C ALA A 127 -11.50 10.24 -8.18
N ASN A 128 -11.85 9.91 -6.93
CA ASN A 128 -13.18 9.39 -6.59
C ASN A 128 -14.29 10.40 -6.90
N LYS A 129 -14.12 11.66 -6.45
CA LYS A 129 -15.08 12.74 -6.71
C LYS A 129 -15.31 12.97 -8.20
N ASN A 130 -14.25 12.86 -9.00
CA ASN A 130 -14.29 13.06 -10.44
C ASN A 130 -14.65 11.79 -11.23
N LYS A 131 -14.95 10.66 -10.55
CA LYS A 131 -15.24 9.36 -11.17
C LYS A 131 -14.12 8.85 -12.10
N GLN A 132 -12.87 9.07 -11.69
CA GLN A 132 -11.66 8.68 -12.41
C GLN A 132 -11.04 7.37 -11.89
N LEU A 133 -11.62 6.76 -10.86
CA LEU A 133 -11.17 5.46 -10.37
C LEU A 133 -11.51 4.38 -11.40
N LEU A 134 -10.51 3.56 -11.75
CA LEU A 134 -10.71 2.39 -12.59
C LEU A 134 -11.55 1.37 -11.83
N VAL A 135 -12.57 0.82 -12.48
CA VAL A 135 -13.28 -0.34 -11.96
C VAL A 135 -12.44 -1.56 -12.34
N LEU A 136 -11.68 -2.08 -11.39
CA LEU A 136 -10.98 -3.34 -11.57
C LEU A 136 -12.05 -4.46 -11.69
N SER A 137 -11.96 -5.28 -12.73
CA SER A 137 -12.85 -6.44 -12.87
C SER A 137 -12.60 -7.39 -11.70
N GLN A 138 -13.63 -7.60 -10.88
CA GLN A 138 -13.61 -8.54 -9.74
C GLN A 138 -13.65 -9.99 -10.21
#